data_AF-A0A660SB28-F1
#
_entry.id   AF-A0A660SB28-F1
#
_cell.length_a   1.000
_cell.length_b   1.000
_cell.length_c   1.000
_cell.angle_alpha   90.00
_cell.angle_beta   90.00
_cell.angle_gamma   90.00
#
_symmetry.space_group_name_H-M   'P 1'
#
loop_
_entity.id
_entity.type
_entity.pdbx_description
1 polymer ?
#
loop_
_entity_poly.entity_id
_entity_poly.type
_entity_poly.pdbx_seq_one_letter_code
_entity_poly.pdbx_strand_id
1 'polypeptide(L)'
;MTFQELLDKFNGFVKKKGFVSKEPIGLISRAFPNEFNVSAGHDYALEIFKAPKPIEFPISYSLIDTCFRRIDMEHVGYSNRHLSLFNIALFACSAIKEKMGSCINELISIYTEFLWEILGFPKEKLMFTVFDGGQVLDFYLKREKSLFESLIKSGVPNTNILPLKGRRNFFLAQNTECSGPTCEIYFDRGEKAGNSRFIEIGSINFYKYLFNNKDKNLNLSVNQIFVCAIGIERTLMVLQNKSTIFDIDIIAPLVDILNKNFTLFESIIFSNSIKRIIDGIRSAVFILSEGIKPDSSSRGRILRKIIKNIKNQMKYLHLLTLDPLKDIEKEVIEIYSDFYPKLKQNRVNLDKMLNFKGI
;
A
#
# COMPACT_ATOMS: atom_id res chain seq x y z
N MET A 1 4.60 15.83 10.47
CA MET A 1 4.31 14.46 10.89
C MET A 1 5.37 13.55 10.31
N THR A 2 6.17 12.91 11.16
CA THR A 2 7.15 11.88 10.74
C THR A 2 6.48 10.53 10.50
N PHE A 3 7.19 9.58 9.91
CA PHE A 3 6.75 8.20 9.75
C PHE A 3 6.37 7.57 11.08
N GLN A 4 7.25 7.66 12.09
CA GLN A 4 6.97 7.09 13.41
C GLN A 4 5.75 7.73 14.07
N GLU A 5 5.61 9.06 14.00
CA GLU A 5 4.44 9.77 14.52
C GLU A 5 3.14 9.31 13.85
N LEU A 6 3.15 9.03 12.55
CA LEU A 6 1.99 8.52 11.83
C LEU A 6 1.63 7.10 12.29
N LEU A 7 2.62 6.21 12.45
CA LEU A 7 2.39 4.86 12.95
C LEU A 7 1.80 4.89 14.37
N ASP A 8 2.38 5.70 15.25
CA ASP A 8 1.95 5.83 16.65
C ASP A 8 0.53 6.40 16.74
N LYS A 9 0.23 7.44 15.96
CA LYS A 9 -1.13 8.00 15.85
C LYS A 9 -2.13 6.97 15.35
N PHE A 10 -1.79 6.22 14.31
CA PHE A 10 -2.66 5.17 13.78
C PHE A 10 -2.94 4.09 14.83
N ASN A 11 -1.89 3.50 15.40
CA ASN A 11 -1.99 2.42 16.39
C ASN A 11 -2.71 2.86 17.65
N GLY A 12 -2.40 4.05 18.17
CA GLY A 12 -3.07 4.63 19.33
C GLY A 12 -4.56 4.87 19.08
N PHE A 13 -4.90 5.39 17.89
CA PHE A 13 -6.29 5.66 17.51
C PHE A 13 -7.11 4.38 17.40
N VAL A 14 -6.66 3.39 16.62
CA VAL A 14 -7.41 2.15 16.41
C VAL A 14 -7.54 1.33 17.69
N LYS A 15 -6.51 1.33 18.55
CA LYS A 15 -6.57 0.72 19.88
C LYS A 15 -7.64 1.38 20.76
N LYS A 16 -7.71 2.72 20.78
CA LYS A 16 -8.73 3.47 21.52
C LYS A 16 -10.14 3.17 21.02
N LYS A 17 -10.30 2.87 19.72
CA LYS A 17 -11.57 2.46 19.10
C LYS A 17 -11.89 0.96 19.27
N GLY A 18 -11.06 0.21 19.99
CA GLY A 18 -11.32 -1.20 20.32
C GLY A 18 -10.96 -2.21 19.23
N PHE A 19 -10.20 -1.81 18.20
CA PHE A 19 -9.69 -2.75 17.20
C PHE A 19 -8.59 -3.62 17.80
N VAL A 20 -8.66 -4.92 17.52
CA VAL A 20 -7.59 -5.86 17.88
C VAL A 20 -6.46 -5.74 16.88
N SER A 21 -5.27 -5.34 17.33
CA SER A 21 -4.08 -5.30 16.47
C SER A 21 -3.64 -6.71 16.08
N LYS A 22 -3.43 -6.91 14.78
CA LYS A 22 -2.93 -8.16 14.20
C LYS A 22 -1.44 -8.01 13.87
N GLU A 23 -0.75 -9.14 13.93
CA GLU A 23 0.65 -9.22 13.49
C GLU A 23 0.77 -8.95 11.99
N PRO A 24 1.80 -8.22 11.54
CA PRO A 24 2.11 -8.06 10.12
C PRO A 24 2.27 -9.42 9.43
N ILE A 25 1.67 -9.58 8.25
CA ILE A 25 1.95 -10.74 7.38
C ILE A 25 3.37 -10.60 6.80
N GLY A 26 3.79 -9.36 6.55
CA GLY A 26 5.03 -9.01 5.89
C GLY A 26 4.99 -9.32 4.40
N LEU A 27 6.18 -9.51 3.81
CA LEU A 27 6.29 -9.71 2.36
C LEU A 27 5.82 -11.09 1.87
N ILE A 28 5.74 -12.10 2.73
CA ILE A 28 5.44 -13.49 2.36
C ILE A 28 4.02 -13.85 2.79
N SER A 29 3.07 -13.55 1.91
CA SER A 29 1.65 -13.86 2.10
C SER A 29 1.28 -15.24 1.55
N ARG A 30 0.40 -15.96 2.25
CA ARG A 30 -0.19 -17.23 1.77
C ARG A 30 -1.23 -16.97 0.69
N ALA A 31 -1.84 -15.78 0.69
CA ALA A 31 -2.77 -15.33 -0.34
C ALA A 31 -2.09 -15.16 -1.72
N PHE A 32 -0.77 -14.98 -1.74
CA PHE A 32 0.02 -14.73 -2.95
C PHE A 32 1.22 -15.71 -3.08
N PRO A 33 0.99 -17.00 -3.34
CA PRO A 33 2.04 -18.03 -3.26
C PRO A 33 3.19 -17.83 -4.25
N ASN A 34 2.94 -17.22 -5.41
CA ASN A 34 3.92 -17.00 -6.48
C ASN A 34 4.39 -15.54 -6.61
N GLU A 35 4.00 -14.67 -5.70
CA GLU A 35 4.32 -13.24 -5.71
C GLU A 35 4.62 -12.79 -4.27
N PHE A 36 4.92 -11.51 -4.07
CA PHE A 36 4.96 -10.93 -2.72
C PHE A 36 3.58 -10.46 -2.28
N ASN A 37 3.46 -10.06 -1.02
CA ASN A 37 2.26 -9.43 -0.50
C ASN A 37 1.96 -8.12 -1.24
N VAL A 38 1.02 -8.12 -2.18
CA VAL A 38 0.75 -6.96 -3.07
C VAL A 38 -0.12 -5.88 -2.43
N SER A 39 -0.68 -6.17 -1.26
CA SER A 39 -1.61 -5.33 -0.51
C SER A 39 -1.61 -5.82 0.95
N ALA A 40 -2.49 -5.35 1.81
CA ALA A 40 -2.49 -5.70 3.22
C ALA A 40 -3.82 -6.34 3.64
N GLY A 41 -3.75 -7.23 4.63
CA GLY A 41 -4.94 -7.82 5.26
C GLY A 41 -5.64 -8.92 4.47
N HIS A 42 -5.15 -9.30 3.28
CA HIS A 42 -5.78 -10.35 2.48
C HIS A 42 -5.77 -11.73 3.13
N ASP A 43 -4.71 -12.12 3.85
CA ASP A 43 -4.66 -13.39 4.57
C ASP A 43 -5.75 -13.46 5.65
N TYR A 44 -5.89 -12.42 6.46
CA TYR A 44 -6.94 -12.35 7.48
C TYR A 44 -8.34 -12.25 6.86
N ALA A 45 -8.48 -11.51 5.76
CA ALA A 45 -9.73 -11.43 5.03
C ALA A 45 -10.14 -12.82 4.52
N LEU A 46 -9.21 -13.56 3.91
CA LEU A 46 -9.44 -14.91 3.42
C LEU A 46 -9.89 -15.88 4.51
N GLU A 47 -9.25 -15.86 5.68
CA GLU A 47 -9.61 -16.72 6.81
C GLU A 47 -11.07 -16.50 7.25
N ILE A 48 -11.49 -15.25 7.37
CA ILE A 48 -12.85 -14.90 7.77
C ILE A 48 -13.86 -15.22 6.67
N PHE A 49 -13.51 -14.91 5.42
CA PHE A 49 -14.41 -15.08 4.28
C PHE A 49 -14.66 -16.55 3.95
N LYS A 50 -13.64 -17.40 4.10
CA LYS A 50 -13.73 -18.85 3.84
C LYS A 50 -14.21 -19.66 5.04
N ALA A 51 -14.56 -19.03 6.16
CA ALA A 51 -15.08 -19.72 7.31
C ALA A 51 -16.38 -20.48 6.93
N PRO A 52 -16.49 -21.79 7.24
CA PRO A 52 -17.61 -22.62 6.81
C PRO A 52 -18.92 -22.29 7.53
N LYS A 53 -18.83 -21.58 8.67
CA LYS A 53 -19.96 -21.12 9.46
C LYS A 53 -20.06 -19.59 9.41
N PRO A 54 -21.27 -19.03 9.46
CA PRO A 54 -21.44 -17.60 9.66
C PRO A 54 -20.75 -17.14 10.95
N ILE A 55 -20.08 -15.99 10.90
CA ILE A 55 -19.50 -15.39 12.12
C ILE A 55 -20.62 -14.91 13.07
N GLU A 56 -20.56 -15.33 14.33
CA GLU A 56 -21.63 -15.04 15.29
C GLU A 56 -21.68 -13.55 15.68
N PHE A 57 -20.49 -12.95 15.84
CA PHE A 57 -20.30 -11.56 16.24
C PHE A 57 -19.37 -10.82 15.26
N PRO A 58 -19.53 -9.49 15.11
CA PRO A 58 -18.59 -8.70 14.34
C PRO A 58 -17.15 -8.82 14.87
N ILE A 59 -16.18 -8.89 13.95
CA ILE A 59 -14.76 -8.98 14.26
C ILE A 59 -14.07 -7.73 13.75
N SER A 60 -13.55 -6.92 14.66
CA SER A 60 -12.82 -5.69 14.34
C SER A 60 -11.33 -5.85 14.58
N TYR A 61 -10.51 -5.59 13.57
CA TYR A 61 -9.06 -5.69 13.67
C TYR A 61 -8.32 -4.56 12.95
N SER A 62 -7.07 -4.31 13.34
CA SER A 62 -6.16 -3.39 12.66
C SER A 62 -4.85 -4.07 12.31
N LEU A 63 -4.17 -3.56 11.29
CA LEU A 63 -2.91 -4.10 10.78
C LEU A 63 -2.10 -2.98 10.14
N ILE A 64 -0.79 -3.00 10.32
CA ILE A 64 0.14 -2.29 9.45
C ILE A 64 1.01 -3.34 8.79
N ASP A 65 1.10 -3.31 7.46
CA ASP A 65 1.75 -4.36 6.70
C ASP A 65 2.69 -3.78 5.64
N THR A 66 3.73 -4.53 5.32
CA THR A 66 4.67 -4.20 4.25
C THR A 66 4.26 -4.92 2.98
N CYS A 67 4.12 -4.15 1.91
CA CYS A 67 3.68 -4.62 0.62
C CYS A 67 4.76 -4.45 -0.44
N PHE A 68 4.75 -5.34 -1.42
CA PHE A 68 5.56 -5.23 -2.62
C PHE A 68 4.73 -5.43 -3.89
N ARG A 69 4.80 -4.49 -4.84
CA ARG A 69 4.11 -4.55 -6.13
C ARG A 69 5.10 -4.54 -7.29
N ARG A 70 5.25 -5.71 -7.92
CA ARG A 70 6.11 -5.89 -9.09
C ARG A 70 5.74 -4.99 -10.27
N ILE A 71 4.44 -4.79 -10.49
CA ILE A 71 3.93 -3.99 -11.62
C ILE A 71 4.33 -2.52 -11.49
N ASP A 72 4.44 -2.01 -10.26
CA ASP A 72 4.74 -0.61 -10.00
C ASP A 72 6.22 -0.28 -10.22
N MET A 73 7.10 -1.29 -10.29
CA MET A 73 8.54 -1.13 -10.57
C MET A 73 8.82 -0.34 -11.86
N GLU A 74 7.92 -0.42 -12.85
CA GLU A 74 8.09 0.26 -14.14
C GLU A 74 7.71 1.74 -14.07
N HIS A 75 6.93 2.13 -13.07
CA HIS A 75 6.53 3.53 -12.82
C HIS A 75 7.48 4.26 -11.88
N VAL A 76 8.31 3.53 -11.12
CA VAL A 76 9.29 4.10 -10.20
C VAL A 76 10.29 4.98 -10.96
N GLY A 77 10.51 6.19 -10.46
CA GLY A 77 11.37 7.20 -11.09
C GLY A 77 10.66 8.03 -12.16
N TYR A 78 9.53 7.58 -12.71
CA TYR A 78 8.72 8.34 -13.68
C TYR A 78 7.44 8.92 -13.06
N SER A 79 7.13 8.52 -11.83
CA SER A 79 6.01 9.00 -11.04
C SER A 79 6.47 9.51 -9.69
N ASN A 80 5.79 10.55 -9.19
CA ASN A 80 6.03 11.14 -7.88
C ASN A 80 5.39 10.35 -6.71
N ARG A 81 4.74 9.21 -6.99
CA ARG A 81 3.91 8.49 -6.01
C ARG A 81 3.96 6.96 -6.08
N HIS A 82 4.82 6.37 -6.92
CA HIS A 82 4.94 4.92 -7.06
C HIS A 82 6.25 4.42 -6.41
N LEU A 83 6.12 3.37 -5.61
CA LEU A 83 7.18 2.55 -5.06
C LEU A 83 6.91 1.09 -5.43
N SER A 84 7.95 0.28 -5.50
CA SER A 84 7.76 -1.17 -5.51
C SER A 84 7.53 -1.70 -4.10
N LEU A 85 8.20 -1.15 -3.08
CA LEU A 85 8.02 -1.47 -1.65
C LEU A 85 7.41 -0.29 -0.89
N PHE A 86 6.29 -0.54 -0.20
CA PHE A 86 5.52 0.47 0.51
C PHE A 86 4.73 -0.15 1.67
N ASN A 87 4.15 0.67 2.54
CA ASN A 87 3.45 0.21 3.73
C ASN A 87 1.98 0.65 3.71
N ILE A 88 1.09 -0.23 4.15
CA ILE A 88 -0.34 0.04 4.28
C ILE A 88 -0.73 -0.10 5.75
N ALA A 89 -1.42 0.89 6.29
CA ALA A 89 -2.12 0.78 7.56
C ALA A 89 -3.62 0.61 7.30
N LEU A 90 -4.26 -0.36 7.95
CA LEU A 90 -5.68 -0.63 7.79
C LEU A 90 -6.37 -1.01 9.09
N PHE A 91 -7.67 -0.76 9.13
CA PHE A 91 -8.56 -1.36 10.09
C PHE A 91 -9.81 -1.85 9.37
N ALA A 92 -10.39 -2.93 9.88
CA ALA A 92 -11.44 -3.66 9.22
C ALA A 92 -12.45 -4.18 10.22
N CYS A 93 -13.67 -4.38 9.74
CA CYS A 93 -14.73 -5.06 10.45
C CYS A 93 -15.34 -6.12 9.55
N SER A 94 -15.47 -7.31 10.10
CA SER A 94 -16.13 -8.43 9.45
C SER A 94 -17.45 -8.69 10.15
N ALA A 95 -18.52 -8.89 9.39
CA ALA A 95 -19.83 -9.24 9.92
C ALA A 95 -20.61 -10.09 8.91
N ILE A 96 -21.66 -10.77 9.37
CA ILE A 96 -22.66 -11.33 8.46
C ILE A 96 -23.39 -10.22 7.73
N LYS A 97 -23.90 -10.52 6.53
CA LYS A 97 -24.61 -9.59 5.65
C LYS A 97 -25.65 -8.74 6.37
N GLU A 98 -26.44 -9.33 7.27
CA GLU A 98 -27.53 -8.69 7.99
C GLU A 98 -27.04 -7.59 8.94
N LYS A 99 -25.83 -7.76 9.51
CA LYS A 99 -25.23 -6.82 10.46
C LYS A 99 -24.29 -5.82 9.78
N MET A 100 -23.84 -6.09 8.56
CA MET A 100 -22.81 -5.30 7.87
C MET A 100 -23.18 -3.82 7.69
N GLY A 101 -24.47 -3.49 7.51
CA GLY A 101 -24.90 -2.09 7.39
C GLY A 101 -24.56 -1.24 8.63
N SER A 102 -24.66 -1.81 9.84
CA SER A 102 -24.27 -1.13 11.08
C SER A 102 -22.75 -0.94 11.15
N CYS A 103 -21.98 -1.96 10.78
CA CYS A 103 -20.52 -1.91 10.74
C CYS A 103 -20.00 -0.87 9.75
N ILE A 104 -20.61 -0.74 8.56
CA ILE A 104 -20.21 0.27 7.57
C ILE A 104 -20.36 1.69 8.13
N ASN A 105 -21.50 1.99 8.76
CA ASN A 105 -21.74 3.31 9.35
C ASN A 105 -20.69 3.64 10.42
N GLU A 106 -20.42 2.68 11.31
CA GLU A 106 -19.43 2.84 12.38
C GLU A 106 -18.01 3.00 11.80
N LEU A 107 -17.60 2.15 10.86
CA LEU A 107 -16.25 2.22 10.27
C LEU A 107 -16.01 3.49 9.49
N ILE A 108 -17.00 3.98 8.74
CA ILE A 108 -16.88 5.25 8.01
C ILE A 108 -16.80 6.44 8.98
N SER A 109 -17.56 6.42 10.07
CA SER A 109 -17.43 7.44 11.12
C SER A 109 -16.02 7.42 11.72
N ILE A 110 -15.49 6.25 12.05
CA ILE A 110 -14.14 6.10 12.61
C ILE A 110 -13.07 6.53 11.60
N TYR A 111 -13.24 6.20 10.32
CA TYR A 111 -12.27 6.52 9.28
C TYR A 111 -12.23 8.02 8.98
N THR A 112 -13.38 8.68 8.92
CA THR A 112 -13.45 10.12 8.72
C THR A 112 -12.92 10.90 9.94
N GLU A 113 -13.19 10.43 11.16
CA GLU A 113 -12.56 10.94 12.39
C GLU A 113 -11.02 10.83 12.32
N PHE A 114 -10.48 9.68 11.89
CA PHE A 114 -9.04 9.53 11.70
C PHE A 114 -8.47 10.53 10.68
N LEU A 115 -9.11 10.65 9.52
CA LEU A 115 -8.65 11.54 8.45
C LEU A 115 -8.68 13.02 8.86
N TRP A 116 -9.72 13.47 9.56
CA TRP A 116 -9.91 14.88 9.86
C TRP A 116 -9.31 15.29 11.21
N GLU A 117 -9.52 14.51 12.26
CA GLU A 117 -9.14 14.91 13.61
C GLU A 117 -7.72 14.45 13.97
N ILE A 118 -7.32 13.25 13.53
CA ILE A 118 -6.01 12.68 13.86
C ILE A 118 -4.93 13.12 12.87
N LEU A 119 -5.25 13.03 11.57
CA LEU A 119 -4.35 13.47 10.49
C LEU A 119 -4.48 14.95 10.15
N GLY A 120 -5.60 15.60 10.52
CA GLY A 120 -5.77 17.04 10.29
C GLY A 120 -6.09 17.41 8.84
N PHE A 121 -6.59 16.48 8.02
CA PHE A 121 -6.93 16.81 6.64
C PHE A 121 -8.18 17.70 6.58
N PRO A 122 -8.15 18.80 5.81
CA PRO A 122 -9.35 19.59 5.55
C PRO A 122 -10.40 18.76 4.79
N LYS A 123 -11.66 18.83 5.22
CA LYS A 123 -12.75 17.98 4.67
C LYS A 123 -12.94 18.20 3.18
N GLU A 124 -12.87 19.47 2.76
CA GLU A 124 -13.04 19.93 1.39
C GLU A 124 -11.92 19.45 0.44
N LYS A 125 -10.77 19.04 0.98
CA LYS A 125 -9.65 18.52 0.17
C LYS A 125 -9.69 17.01 -0.04
N LEU A 126 -10.60 16.29 0.61
CA LEU A 126 -10.73 14.85 0.43
C LEU A 126 -11.87 14.53 -0.52
N MET A 127 -11.58 13.76 -1.56
CA MET A 127 -12.54 13.27 -2.55
C MET A 127 -12.64 11.75 -2.47
N PHE A 128 -13.85 11.22 -2.63
CA PHE A 128 -14.16 9.81 -2.46
C PHE A 128 -14.78 9.28 -3.75
N THR A 129 -14.12 8.37 -4.46
CA THR A 129 -14.77 7.65 -5.57
C THR A 129 -15.66 6.55 -5.00
N VAL A 130 -16.88 6.37 -5.48
CA VAL A 130 -17.78 5.32 -4.96
C VAL A 130 -18.37 4.51 -6.09
N PHE A 131 -18.61 3.21 -5.84
CA PHE A 131 -19.20 2.32 -6.82
C PHE A 131 -20.69 2.63 -7.07
N ASP A 132 -21.00 3.13 -8.27
CA ASP A 132 -22.35 3.49 -8.70
C ASP A 132 -23.07 2.38 -9.49
N GLY A 133 -22.57 1.14 -9.40
CA GLY A 133 -23.12 0.02 -10.14
C GLY A 133 -22.70 -0.02 -11.60
N GLY A 134 -23.29 -0.92 -12.37
CA GLY A 134 -23.01 -1.13 -13.78
C GLY A 134 -22.33 -2.47 -14.07
N GLN A 135 -21.83 -2.60 -15.29
CA GLN A 135 -21.24 -3.84 -15.77
C GLN A 135 -19.83 -4.06 -15.20
N VAL A 136 -19.63 -5.23 -14.60
CA VAL A 136 -18.34 -5.73 -14.11
C VAL A 136 -18.16 -7.13 -14.69
N LEU A 137 -17.28 -7.27 -15.68
CA LEU A 137 -17.23 -8.47 -16.53
C LEU A 137 -18.62 -8.76 -17.14
N ASP A 138 -19.15 -9.95 -16.89
CA ASP A 138 -20.45 -10.41 -17.37
C ASP A 138 -21.57 -10.18 -16.34
N PHE A 139 -21.28 -9.50 -15.23
CA PHE A 139 -22.25 -9.21 -14.17
C PHE A 139 -22.74 -7.77 -14.24
N TYR A 140 -24.04 -7.59 -13.99
CA TYR A 140 -24.61 -6.27 -13.75
C TYR A 140 -24.85 -6.06 -12.25
N LEU A 141 -24.06 -5.18 -11.65
CA LEU A 141 -24.08 -4.97 -10.20
C LEU A 141 -24.77 -3.65 -9.85
N LYS A 142 -25.49 -3.63 -8.73
CA LYS A 142 -26.15 -2.42 -8.22
C LYS A 142 -25.17 -1.53 -7.47
N ARG A 143 -25.45 -0.23 -7.44
CA ARG A 143 -24.75 0.76 -6.60
C ARG A 143 -24.64 0.29 -5.15
N GLU A 144 -23.50 0.58 -4.52
CA GLU A 144 -23.34 0.44 -3.08
C GLU A 144 -23.92 1.66 -2.35
N LYS A 145 -25.21 1.61 -2.01
CA LYS A 145 -25.90 2.74 -1.34
C LYS A 145 -25.39 3.00 0.07
N SER A 146 -25.10 1.92 0.81
CA SER A 146 -24.73 2.01 2.24
C SER A 146 -23.48 2.86 2.47
N LEU A 147 -22.47 2.70 1.62
CA LEU A 147 -21.24 3.49 1.67
C LEU A 147 -21.52 4.97 1.37
N PHE A 148 -22.28 5.26 0.33
CA PHE A 148 -22.62 6.64 -0.05
C PHE A 148 -23.35 7.37 1.07
N GLU A 149 -24.38 6.75 1.64
CA GLU A 149 -25.17 7.30 2.74
C GLU A 149 -24.32 7.49 4.01
N SER A 150 -23.43 6.53 4.30
CA SER A 150 -22.53 6.62 5.46
C SER A 150 -21.51 7.76 5.33
N LEU A 151 -20.99 8.02 4.12
CA LEU A 151 -20.09 9.14 3.85
C LEU A 151 -20.78 10.49 4.06
N ILE A 152 -22.00 10.64 3.53
CA ILE A 152 -22.82 11.85 3.73
C ILE A 152 -23.11 12.05 5.23
N LYS A 153 -23.57 11.00 5.92
CA LYS A 153 -23.87 11.04 7.35
C LYS A 153 -22.66 11.43 8.20
N SER A 154 -21.47 10.99 7.79
CA SER A 154 -20.21 11.33 8.48
C SER A 154 -19.73 12.75 8.17
N GLY A 155 -20.39 13.48 7.25
CA GLY A 155 -20.09 14.87 6.95
C GLY A 155 -19.14 15.06 5.77
N VAL A 156 -19.00 14.06 4.89
CA VAL A 156 -18.32 14.26 3.59
C VAL A 156 -19.21 15.11 2.70
N PRO A 157 -18.71 16.22 2.12
CA PRO A 157 -19.50 17.02 1.19
C PRO A 157 -19.97 16.19 -0.01
N ASN A 158 -21.24 16.35 -0.41
CA ASN A 158 -21.79 15.61 -1.55
C ASN A 158 -21.00 15.85 -2.86
N THR A 159 -20.49 17.07 -3.06
CA THR A 159 -19.63 17.45 -4.20
C THR A 159 -18.29 16.72 -4.22
N ASN A 160 -17.87 16.17 -3.08
CA ASN A 160 -16.62 15.46 -2.92
C ASN A 160 -16.79 13.94 -3.04
N ILE A 161 -18.02 13.45 -3.22
CA ILE A 161 -18.29 12.04 -3.50
C ILE A 161 -18.51 11.90 -5.00
N LEU A 162 -17.66 11.12 -5.67
CA LEU A 162 -17.65 10.91 -7.11
C LEU A 162 -18.19 9.50 -7.45
N PRO A 163 -19.45 9.36 -7.86
CA PRO A 163 -20.01 8.07 -8.24
C PRO A 163 -19.45 7.61 -9.59
N LEU A 164 -18.81 6.44 -9.62
CA LEU A 164 -18.22 5.86 -10.82
C LEU A 164 -18.85 4.50 -11.13
N LYS A 165 -19.19 4.29 -12.40
CA LYS A 165 -19.83 3.06 -12.88
C LYS A 165 -18.82 2.00 -13.32
N GLY A 166 -19.23 0.74 -13.23
CA GLY A 166 -18.50 -0.40 -13.77
C GLY A 166 -17.20 -0.73 -13.02
N ARG A 167 -16.24 -1.33 -13.72
CA ARG A 167 -15.07 -2.03 -13.12
C ARG A 167 -14.13 -1.14 -12.29
N ARG A 168 -14.16 0.19 -12.44
CA ARG A 168 -13.20 1.11 -11.81
C ARG A 168 -13.26 1.08 -10.29
N ASN A 169 -14.47 1.10 -9.71
CA ASN A 169 -14.68 1.01 -8.26
C ASN A 169 -15.15 -0.38 -7.83
N PHE A 170 -14.62 -1.41 -8.46
CA PHE A 170 -14.93 -2.79 -8.09
C PHE A 170 -13.66 -3.63 -8.10
N PHE A 171 -13.22 -4.10 -6.94
CA PHE A 171 -12.11 -5.02 -6.84
C PHE A 171 -12.57 -6.43 -7.21
N LEU A 172 -11.97 -6.99 -8.24
CA LEU A 172 -12.17 -8.38 -8.64
C LEU A 172 -10.88 -9.14 -8.41
N ALA A 173 -10.84 -9.94 -7.35
CA ALA A 173 -9.71 -10.81 -7.08
C ALA A 173 -9.71 -11.98 -8.05
N GLN A 174 -8.59 -12.15 -8.75
CA GLN A 174 -8.35 -13.38 -9.50
C GLN A 174 -7.79 -14.47 -8.57
N ASN A 175 -6.97 -14.16 -7.56
CA ASN A 175 -6.30 -15.22 -6.77
C ASN A 175 -6.87 -15.40 -5.35
N THR A 176 -7.40 -14.34 -4.75
CA THR A 176 -7.91 -14.38 -3.36
C THR A 176 -9.40 -14.69 -3.30
N GLU A 177 -10.10 -14.79 -4.44
CA GLU A 177 -11.56 -15.02 -4.55
C GLU A 177 -12.44 -13.91 -3.93
N CYS A 178 -11.96 -13.14 -2.95
CA CYS A 178 -12.67 -12.01 -2.33
C CYS A 178 -12.76 -10.80 -3.27
N SER A 179 -13.98 -10.44 -3.63
CA SER A 179 -14.28 -9.35 -4.55
C SER A 179 -15.36 -8.43 -3.99
N GLY A 180 -15.42 -7.19 -4.48
CA GLY A 180 -16.51 -6.29 -4.17
C GLY A 180 -16.25 -4.81 -4.45
N PRO A 181 -17.22 -3.94 -4.12
CA PRO A 181 -17.12 -2.50 -4.33
C PRO A 181 -15.92 -1.90 -3.61
N THR A 182 -15.32 -0.89 -4.23
CA THR A 182 -14.24 -0.11 -3.64
C THR A 182 -14.56 1.38 -3.66
N CYS A 183 -13.90 2.10 -2.77
CA CYS A 183 -13.83 3.54 -2.77
C CYS A 183 -12.38 3.96 -2.60
N GLU A 184 -11.93 4.90 -3.43
CA GLU A 184 -10.59 5.46 -3.34
C GLU A 184 -10.70 6.88 -2.76
N ILE A 185 -9.78 7.22 -1.86
CA ILE A 185 -9.72 8.53 -1.22
C ILE A 185 -8.57 9.31 -1.82
N TYR A 186 -8.89 10.41 -2.48
CA TYR A 186 -7.93 11.33 -3.07
C TYR A 186 -7.81 12.59 -2.24
N PHE A 187 -6.58 13.04 -1.99
CA PHE A 187 -6.31 14.36 -1.45
C PHE A 187 -6.02 15.35 -2.59
N ASP A 188 -6.69 16.49 -2.57
CA ASP A 188 -6.47 17.63 -3.48
C ASP A 188 -5.36 18.54 -2.93
N ARG A 189 -4.19 18.47 -3.57
CA ARG A 189 -3.01 19.30 -3.26
C ARG A 189 -3.09 20.72 -3.81
N GLY A 190 -4.17 21.06 -4.53
CA GLY A 190 -4.40 22.35 -5.18
C GLY A 190 -3.77 22.44 -6.57
N GLU A 191 -4.22 23.45 -7.32
CA GLU A 191 -3.88 23.63 -8.75
C GLU A 191 -2.38 23.73 -9.03
N LYS A 192 -1.62 24.33 -8.11
CA LYS A 192 -0.15 24.48 -8.24
C LYS A 192 0.58 23.14 -8.35
N ALA A 193 -0.03 22.03 -7.92
CA ALA A 193 0.55 20.70 -8.04
C ALA A 193 0.36 20.07 -9.43
N GLY A 194 -0.35 20.72 -10.36
CA GLY A 194 -0.52 20.28 -11.75
C GLY A 194 -0.99 18.83 -11.87
N ASN A 195 -0.26 18.01 -12.64
CA ASN A 195 -0.57 16.59 -12.85
C ASN A 195 -0.48 15.74 -11.57
N SER A 196 0.09 16.27 -10.48
CA SER A 196 0.17 15.64 -9.16
C SER A 196 -0.83 16.25 -8.16
N ARG A 197 -1.89 16.92 -8.64
CA ARG A 197 -2.94 17.54 -7.81
C ARG A 197 -3.68 16.52 -6.95
N PHE A 198 -4.21 15.46 -7.56
CA PHE A 198 -4.96 14.43 -6.84
C PHE A 198 -4.05 13.23 -6.52
N ILE A 199 -3.86 12.98 -5.23
CA ILE A 199 -3.09 11.83 -4.73
C ILE A 199 -4.02 10.90 -3.97
N GLU A 200 -4.14 9.67 -4.44
CA GLU A 200 -4.81 8.61 -3.69
C GLU A 200 -4.00 8.29 -2.44
N ILE A 201 -4.57 8.60 -1.26
CA ILE A 201 -3.95 8.38 0.05
C ILE A 201 -4.49 7.13 0.76
N GLY A 202 -5.64 6.62 0.32
CA GLY A 202 -6.28 5.50 0.98
C GLY A 202 -7.42 4.90 0.16
N SER A 203 -7.97 3.82 0.68
CA SER A 203 -9.10 3.12 0.08
C SER A 203 -10.04 2.55 1.14
N ILE A 204 -11.28 2.35 0.73
CA ILE A 204 -12.28 1.56 1.43
C ILE A 204 -12.62 0.38 0.51
N ASN A 205 -12.51 -0.85 1.02
CA ASN A 205 -12.81 -2.05 0.26
C ASN A 205 -13.93 -2.82 0.95
N PHE A 206 -14.99 -3.09 0.20
CA PHE A 206 -16.10 -3.90 0.69
C PHE A 206 -16.08 -5.28 0.03
N TYR A 207 -15.40 -6.23 0.67
CA TYR A 207 -15.39 -7.61 0.22
C TYR A 207 -16.70 -8.29 0.61
N LYS A 208 -17.51 -8.63 -0.39
CA LYS A 208 -18.81 -9.28 -0.18
C LYS A 208 -19.15 -10.36 -1.20
N TYR A 209 -18.31 -10.53 -2.22
CA TYR A 209 -18.47 -11.56 -3.24
C TYR A 209 -17.29 -12.54 -3.26
N LEU A 210 -17.59 -13.79 -3.58
CA LEU A 210 -16.64 -14.84 -3.97
C LEU A 210 -16.63 -14.98 -5.49
N PHE A 211 -15.50 -14.69 -6.12
CA PHE A 211 -15.29 -14.94 -7.53
C PHE A 211 -14.65 -16.32 -7.74
N ASN A 212 -15.39 -17.22 -8.39
CA ASN A 212 -14.90 -18.54 -8.76
C ASN A 212 -14.31 -18.48 -10.18
N ASN A 213 -12.99 -18.64 -10.28
CA ASN A 213 -12.29 -18.60 -11.57
C ASN A 213 -12.66 -19.72 -12.55
N LYS A 214 -13.05 -20.90 -12.04
CA LYS A 214 -13.38 -22.06 -12.87
C LYS A 214 -14.69 -21.84 -13.60
N ASP A 215 -15.69 -21.43 -12.83
CA ASP A 215 -17.06 -21.28 -13.33
C ASP A 215 -17.36 -19.84 -13.78
N LYS A 216 -16.37 -18.95 -13.64
CA LYS A 216 -16.47 -17.51 -13.90
C LYS A 216 -17.67 -16.85 -13.22
N ASN A 217 -18.05 -17.36 -12.04
CA ASN A 217 -19.24 -16.92 -11.30
C ASN A 217 -18.88 -16.03 -10.10
N LEU A 218 -19.79 -15.13 -9.73
CA LEU A 218 -19.65 -14.18 -8.62
C LEU A 218 -20.78 -14.38 -7.60
N ASN A 219 -20.50 -15.08 -6.50
CA ASN A 219 -21.48 -15.41 -5.48
C ASN A 219 -21.42 -14.46 -4.29
N LEU A 220 -22.56 -14.09 -3.72
CA LEU A 220 -22.59 -13.29 -2.50
C LEU A 220 -22.16 -14.17 -1.31
N SER A 221 -21.22 -13.68 -0.52
CA SER A 221 -20.77 -14.34 0.70
C SER A 221 -21.68 -14.02 1.88
N VAL A 222 -21.88 -15.00 2.77
CA VAL A 222 -22.56 -14.82 4.06
C VAL A 222 -21.72 -13.94 4.98
N ASN A 223 -20.43 -14.25 5.07
CA ASN A 223 -19.45 -13.44 5.81
C ASN A 223 -18.94 -12.34 4.89
N GLN A 224 -19.00 -11.10 5.36
CA GLN A 224 -18.55 -9.92 4.62
C GLN A 224 -17.48 -9.19 5.41
N ILE A 225 -16.63 -8.44 4.72
CA ILE A 225 -15.52 -7.70 5.32
C ILE A 225 -15.46 -6.31 4.72
N PHE A 226 -15.39 -5.31 5.59
CA PHE A 226 -15.24 -3.92 5.23
C PHE A 226 -13.90 -3.42 5.76
N VAL A 227 -13.05 -2.90 4.87
CA VAL A 227 -11.67 -2.51 5.18
C VAL A 227 -11.46 -1.05 4.84
N CYS A 228 -10.97 -0.26 5.79
CA CYS A 228 -10.48 1.10 5.56
C CYS A 228 -8.96 1.08 5.65
N ALA A 229 -8.27 1.62 4.64
CA ALA A 229 -6.82 1.56 4.53
C ALA A 229 -6.22 2.89 4.08
N ILE A 230 -5.00 3.18 4.52
CA ILE A 230 -4.17 4.28 4.02
C ILE A 230 -2.82 3.75 3.52
N GLY A 231 -2.31 4.34 2.45
CA GLY A 231 -0.92 4.16 2.03
C GLY A 231 -0.03 5.12 2.82
N ILE A 232 0.90 4.59 3.61
CA ILE A 232 1.68 5.38 4.57
C ILE A 232 2.54 6.43 3.86
N GLU A 233 3.32 6.04 2.85
CA GLU A 233 4.26 6.93 2.18
C GLU A 233 3.54 8.07 1.43
N ARG A 234 2.38 7.77 0.81
CA ARG A 234 1.57 8.80 0.14
C ARG A 234 0.90 9.73 1.15
N THR A 235 0.46 9.20 2.28
CA THR A 235 -0.10 10.00 3.38
C THR A 235 0.97 10.95 3.95
N LEU A 236 2.19 10.47 4.17
CA LEU A 236 3.33 11.29 4.60
C LEU A 236 3.70 12.33 3.57
N MET A 237 3.75 11.97 2.28
CA MET A 237 3.99 12.94 1.20
C MET A 237 3.03 14.13 1.28
N VAL A 238 1.75 13.88 1.55
CA VAL A 238 0.76 14.95 1.73
C VAL A 238 0.99 15.72 3.03
N LEU A 239 1.12 15.03 4.17
CA LEU A 239 1.24 15.66 5.49
C LEU A 239 2.54 16.46 5.67
N GLN A 240 3.60 16.09 4.97
CA GLN A 240 4.88 16.79 4.95
C GLN A 240 4.99 17.80 3.80
N ASN A 241 3.90 18.00 3.04
CA ASN A 241 3.83 18.90 1.89
C ASN A 241 4.95 18.67 0.86
N LYS A 242 5.25 17.40 0.57
CA LYS A 242 6.30 16.99 -0.35
C LYS A 242 5.78 16.82 -1.77
N SER A 243 6.65 17.10 -2.74
CA SER A 243 6.33 17.05 -4.17
C SER A 243 6.31 15.63 -4.72
N THR A 244 7.14 14.78 -4.13
CA THR A 244 7.28 13.37 -4.42
C THR A 244 7.46 12.59 -3.12
N ILE A 245 7.03 11.34 -3.13
CA ILE A 245 7.27 10.39 -2.04
C ILE A 245 8.77 10.21 -1.72
N PHE A 246 9.67 10.53 -2.64
CA PHE A 246 11.11 10.41 -2.42
C PHE A 246 11.69 11.51 -1.52
N ASP A 247 10.92 12.58 -1.27
CA ASP A 247 11.32 13.69 -0.40
C ASP A 247 10.77 13.54 1.03
N ILE A 248 10.10 12.43 1.35
CA ILE A 248 9.58 12.17 2.69
C ILE A 248 10.72 11.78 3.63
N ASP A 249 10.52 12.01 4.93
CA ASP A 249 11.50 11.76 5.99
C ASP A 249 12.19 10.39 5.96
N ILE A 250 11.51 9.33 5.53
CA ILE A 250 12.05 7.96 5.47
C ILE A 250 12.69 7.54 4.13
N ILE A 251 12.67 8.42 3.12
CA ILE A 251 13.27 8.13 1.80
C ILE A 251 14.29 9.21 1.40
N ALA A 252 14.09 10.46 1.80
CA ALA A 252 15.01 11.56 1.52
C ALA A 252 16.45 11.28 2.00
N PRO A 253 16.70 10.73 3.20
CA PRO A 253 18.06 10.40 3.64
C PRO A 253 18.77 9.41 2.70
N LEU A 254 18.02 8.46 2.14
CA LEU A 254 18.54 7.47 1.18
C LEU A 254 18.92 8.14 -0.15
N VAL A 255 18.07 9.04 -0.63
CA VAL A 255 18.32 9.84 -1.85
C VAL A 255 19.56 10.71 -1.68
N ASP A 256 19.72 11.33 -0.50
CA ASP A 256 20.86 12.19 -0.18
C ASP A 256 22.19 11.43 -0.19
N ILE A 257 22.22 10.16 0.25
CA ILE A 257 23.42 9.32 0.19
C ILE A 257 23.91 9.18 -1.27
N LEU A 258 23.00 8.94 -2.23
CA LEU A 258 23.39 8.87 -3.64
C LEU A 258 23.77 10.24 -4.21
N ASN A 259 23.02 11.29 -3.88
CA ASN A 259 23.26 12.65 -4.38
C ASN A 259 24.65 13.18 -4.05
N LYS A 260 25.28 12.75 -2.95
CA LYS A 260 26.66 13.13 -2.59
C LYS A 260 27.71 12.77 -3.65
N ASN A 261 27.39 11.87 -4.58
CA ASN A 261 28.29 11.44 -5.65
C ASN A 261 28.14 12.29 -6.93
N PHE A 262 27.25 13.28 -6.93
CA PHE A 262 26.89 14.06 -8.11
C PHE A 262 26.92 15.55 -7.79
N THR A 263 27.18 16.38 -8.81
CA THR A 263 26.90 17.81 -8.73
C THR A 263 25.39 18.05 -8.65
N LEU A 264 24.97 19.24 -8.22
CA LEU A 264 23.55 19.60 -8.17
C LEU A 264 22.85 19.44 -9.54
N PHE A 265 23.55 19.80 -10.62
CA PHE A 265 23.03 19.66 -11.98
C PHE A 265 22.85 18.19 -12.37
N GLU A 266 23.84 17.35 -12.07
CA GLU A 266 23.75 15.91 -12.31
C GLU A 266 22.65 15.25 -11.48
N SER A 267 22.48 15.60 -10.20
CA SER A 267 21.37 15.11 -9.37
C SER A 267 19.99 15.39 -9.98
N ILE A 268 19.81 16.54 -10.63
CA ILE A 268 18.56 16.88 -11.32
C ILE A 268 18.37 16.01 -12.56
N ILE A 269 19.40 15.86 -13.40
CA ILE A 269 19.34 15.04 -14.61
C ILE A 269 19.13 13.55 -14.27
N PHE A 270 19.81 13.06 -13.23
CA PHE A 270 19.82 11.66 -12.83
C PHE A 270 18.74 11.28 -11.82
N SER A 271 17.86 12.22 -11.44
CA SER A 271 16.84 12.01 -10.40
C SER A 271 16.02 10.73 -10.62
N ASN A 272 15.65 10.41 -11.86
CA ASN A 272 14.87 9.21 -12.16
C ASN A 272 15.66 7.93 -11.89
N SER A 273 16.94 7.89 -12.27
CA SER A 273 17.83 6.76 -12.01
C SER A 273 18.12 6.61 -10.51
N ILE A 274 18.36 7.72 -9.81
CA ILE A 274 18.56 7.74 -8.36
C ILE A 274 17.34 7.14 -7.64
N LYS A 275 16.12 7.62 -7.95
CA LYS A 275 14.87 7.11 -7.40
C LYS A 275 14.70 5.59 -7.61
N ARG A 276 15.03 5.10 -8.81
CA ARG A 276 14.97 3.66 -9.15
C ARG A 276 16.00 2.83 -8.38
N ILE A 277 17.20 3.37 -8.14
CA ILE A 277 18.21 2.70 -7.32
C ILE A 277 17.72 2.64 -5.86
N ILE A 278 17.23 3.75 -5.30
CA ILE A 278 16.75 3.81 -3.91
C ILE A 278 15.61 2.82 -3.66
N ASP A 279 14.55 2.86 -4.48
CA ASP A 279 13.44 1.92 -4.35
C ASP A 279 13.89 0.46 -4.56
N GLY A 280 14.79 0.22 -5.53
CA GLY A 280 15.36 -1.09 -5.78
C GLY A 280 16.14 -1.64 -4.58
N ILE A 281 16.99 -0.83 -3.94
CA ILE A 281 17.77 -1.23 -2.77
C ILE A 281 16.85 -1.52 -1.59
N ARG A 282 15.90 -0.62 -1.29
CA ARG A 282 14.87 -0.85 -0.26
C ARG A 282 14.20 -2.21 -0.44
N SER A 283 13.69 -2.46 -1.65
CA SER A 283 13.05 -3.73 -1.99
C SER A 283 13.98 -4.93 -1.86
N ALA A 284 15.22 -4.83 -2.33
CA ALA A 284 16.19 -5.92 -2.24
C ALA A 284 16.53 -6.26 -0.79
N VAL A 285 16.74 -5.25 0.07
CA VAL A 285 17.06 -5.42 1.49
C VAL A 285 15.93 -6.15 2.22
N PHE A 286 14.68 -5.70 2.03
CA PHE A 286 13.53 -6.37 2.64
C PHE A 286 13.36 -7.80 2.14
N ILE A 287 13.47 -8.05 0.83
CA ILE A 287 13.33 -9.39 0.25
C ILE A 287 14.44 -10.34 0.75
N LEU A 288 15.69 -9.86 0.82
CA LEU A 288 16.81 -10.63 1.36
C LEU A 288 16.61 -10.95 2.84
N SER A 289 16.02 -10.02 3.61
CA SER A 289 15.68 -10.25 5.01
C SER A 289 14.60 -11.33 5.21
N GLU A 290 13.85 -11.70 4.18
CA GLU A 290 12.95 -12.87 4.19
C GLU A 290 13.67 -14.20 3.87
N GLY A 291 15.00 -14.17 3.73
CA GLY A 291 15.80 -15.34 3.34
C GLY A 291 15.70 -15.71 1.85
N ILE A 292 15.03 -14.89 1.03
CA ILE A 292 14.91 -15.11 -0.41
C ILE A 292 16.25 -14.82 -1.08
N LYS A 293 16.66 -15.71 -1.98
CA LYS A 293 17.90 -15.58 -2.75
C LYS A 293 17.59 -15.42 -4.24
N PRO A 294 18.52 -14.86 -5.03
CA PRO A 294 18.37 -14.80 -6.48
C PRO A 294 18.43 -16.23 -7.09
N ASP A 295 17.29 -16.86 -7.35
CA ASP A 295 17.18 -18.24 -7.86
C ASP A 295 16.03 -18.42 -8.87
N SER A 296 15.84 -19.62 -9.42
CA SER A 296 14.84 -19.88 -10.47
C SER A 296 13.38 -19.81 -9.98
N SER A 297 13.13 -19.70 -8.67
CA SER A 297 11.79 -19.54 -8.10
C SER A 297 11.13 -18.22 -8.54
N SER A 298 9.81 -18.11 -8.37
CA SER A 298 9.09 -16.89 -8.76
C SER A 298 9.62 -15.64 -8.05
N ARG A 299 9.77 -15.70 -6.73
CA ARG A 299 10.31 -14.59 -5.92
C ARG A 299 11.80 -14.33 -6.18
N GLY A 300 12.59 -15.40 -6.39
CA GLY A 300 14.00 -15.27 -6.78
C GLY A 300 14.19 -14.59 -8.14
N ARG A 301 13.30 -14.83 -9.12
CA ARG A 301 13.29 -14.11 -10.40
C ARG A 301 13.02 -12.62 -10.23
N ILE A 302 12.10 -12.24 -9.34
CA ILE A 302 11.81 -10.83 -9.05
C ILE A 302 13.03 -10.16 -8.43
N LEU A 303 13.65 -10.78 -7.43
CA LEU A 303 14.88 -10.27 -6.82
C LEU A 303 16.01 -10.12 -7.84
N ARG A 304 16.17 -11.08 -8.77
CA ARG A 304 17.11 -10.94 -9.90
C ARG A 304 16.81 -9.72 -10.78
N LYS A 305 15.54 -9.46 -11.09
CA LYS A 305 15.13 -8.28 -11.89
C LYS A 305 15.47 -6.99 -11.16
N ILE A 306 15.22 -6.92 -9.85
CA ILE A 306 15.57 -5.77 -9.00
C ILE A 306 17.08 -5.54 -9.03
N ILE A 307 17.88 -6.56 -8.72
CA ILE A 307 19.35 -6.49 -8.72
C ILE A 307 19.88 -6.05 -10.08
N LYS A 308 19.39 -6.64 -11.17
CA LYS A 308 19.80 -6.28 -12.53
C LYS A 308 19.48 -4.82 -12.84
N ASN A 309 18.31 -4.33 -12.44
CA ASN A 309 17.92 -2.93 -12.63
C ASN A 309 18.84 -1.98 -11.86
N ILE A 310 19.16 -2.29 -10.60
CA ILE A 310 20.10 -1.51 -9.79
C ILE A 310 21.46 -1.43 -10.49
N LYS A 311 22.05 -2.57 -10.88
CA LYS A 311 23.35 -2.60 -11.59
C LYS A 311 23.33 -1.79 -12.88
N ASN A 312 22.27 -1.91 -13.67
CA ASN A 312 22.13 -1.16 -14.92
C ASN A 312 22.05 0.35 -14.69
N GLN A 313 21.29 0.80 -13.69
CA GLN A 313 21.21 2.23 -13.35
C GLN A 313 22.55 2.73 -12.81
N MET A 314 23.22 1.98 -11.93
CA MET A 314 24.55 2.36 -11.44
C MET A 314 25.58 2.49 -12.56
N LYS A 315 25.61 1.54 -13.50
CA LYS A 315 26.48 1.61 -14.67
C LYS A 315 26.18 2.85 -15.52
N TYR A 316 24.90 3.18 -15.72
CA TYR A 316 24.48 4.40 -16.42
C TYR A 316 24.95 5.68 -15.72
N LEU A 317 24.94 5.68 -14.39
CA LEU A 317 25.41 6.81 -13.58
C LEU A 317 26.92 6.82 -13.32
N HIS A 318 27.68 5.91 -13.93
CA HIS A 318 29.12 5.72 -13.67
C HIS A 318 29.47 5.49 -12.18
N LEU A 319 28.53 4.97 -11.38
CA LEU A 319 28.76 4.54 -10.00
C LEU A 319 29.38 3.14 -10.02
N LEU A 320 30.72 3.09 -9.97
CA LEU A 320 31.48 1.84 -10.06
C LEU A 320 31.88 1.27 -8.68
N THR A 321 31.63 2.00 -7.60
CA THR A 321 31.90 1.56 -6.22
C THR A 321 30.61 1.10 -5.52
N LEU A 322 30.76 0.20 -4.56
CA LEU A 322 29.65 -0.31 -3.74
C LEU A 322 29.39 0.53 -2.48
N ASP A 323 30.26 1.48 -2.14
CA ASP A 323 30.21 2.16 -0.85
C ASP A 323 28.89 2.93 -0.62
N PRO A 324 28.34 3.67 -1.60
CA PRO A 324 27.03 4.30 -1.43
C PRO A 324 25.90 3.28 -1.17
N LEU A 325 26.03 2.04 -1.65
CA LEU A 325 25.00 1.01 -1.48
C LEU A 325 25.00 0.42 -0.08
N LYS A 326 26.18 0.27 0.53
CA LYS A 326 26.32 -0.17 1.92
C LYS A 326 25.72 0.85 2.87
N ASP A 327 25.97 2.14 2.60
CA ASP A 327 25.41 3.23 3.40
C ASP A 327 23.87 3.25 3.28
N ILE A 328 23.33 3.08 2.07
CA ILE A 328 21.88 2.97 1.87
C ILE A 328 21.31 1.70 2.54
N GLU A 329 21.99 0.55 2.43
CA GLU A 329 21.56 -0.69 3.10
C GLU A 329 21.47 -0.48 4.62
N LYS A 330 22.52 0.10 5.22
CA LYS A 330 22.55 0.41 6.66
C LYS A 330 21.42 1.36 7.05
N GLU A 331 21.24 2.45 6.30
CA GLU A 331 20.20 3.45 6.56
C GLU A 331 18.78 2.85 6.42
N VAL A 332 18.55 1.97 5.44
CA VAL A 332 17.28 1.22 5.33
C VAL A 332 17.04 0.35 6.56
N ILE A 333 18.06 -0.36 7.05
CA ILE A 333 17.91 -1.17 8.26
C ILE A 333 17.61 -0.27 9.46
N GLU A 334 18.31 0.86 9.61
CA GLU A 334 18.10 1.80 10.70
C GLU A 334 16.66 2.35 10.72
N ILE A 335 16.18 2.89 9.60
CA ILE A 335 14.85 3.49 9.47
C ILE A 335 13.72 2.49 9.75
N TYR A 336 13.81 1.27 9.22
CA TYR A 336 12.67 0.34 9.21
C TYR A 336 12.74 -0.78 10.24
N SER A 337 13.86 -0.99 10.93
CA SER A 337 14.03 -2.18 11.76
C SER A 337 13.13 -2.29 12.98
N ASP A 338 12.68 -1.17 13.56
CA ASP A 338 11.75 -1.20 14.69
C ASP A 338 10.34 -1.59 14.23
N PHE A 339 9.99 -1.22 13.00
CA PHE A 339 8.75 -1.59 12.32
C PHE A 339 8.82 -3.00 11.67
N TYR A 340 9.99 -3.41 11.18
CA TYR A 340 10.24 -4.69 10.50
C TYR A 340 11.47 -5.40 11.09
N PRO A 341 11.32 -6.09 12.24
CA PRO A 341 12.46 -6.64 13.02
C PRO A 341 13.36 -7.61 12.27
N LYS A 342 12.83 -8.30 11.24
CA LYS A 342 13.58 -9.23 10.40
C LYS A 342 14.80 -8.58 9.72
N LEU A 343 14.76 -7.26 9.49
CA LEU A 343 15.89 -6.50 8.93
C LEU A 343 17.14 -6.56 9.82
N LYS A 344 16.97 -6.57 11.15
CA LYS A 344 18.08 -6.73 12.12
C LYS A 344 18.43 -8.19 12.35
N GLN A 345 17.43 -9.08 12.35
CA GLN A 345 17.61 -10.51 12.69
C GLN A 345 18.36 -11.27 11.60
N ASN A 346 18.08 -10.97 10.33
CA ASN A 346 18.68 -11.66 9.20
C ASN A 346 19.79 -10.82 8.59
N ARG A 347 20.99 -11.39 8.47
CA ARG A 347 22.13 -10.73 7.83
C ARG A 347 21.84 -10.52 6.34
N VAL A 348 21.44 -9.30 5.99
CA VAL A 348 21.46 -8.82 4.62
C VAL A 348 22.91 -8.56 4.22
N ASN A 349 23.26 -8.90 2.99
CA ASN A 349 24.56 -8.58 2.41
C ASN A 349 24.35 -8.30 0.93
N LEU A 350 24.01 -7.04 0.64
CA LEU A 350 23.70 -6.64 -0.71
C LEU A 350 24.95 -6.68 -1.60
N ASP A 351 26.13 -6.38 -1.04
CA ASP A 351 27.42 -6.43 -1.75
C ASP A 351 27.68 -7.77 -2.44
N LYS A 352 27.48 -8.88 -1.72
CA LYS A 352 27.69 -10.23 -2.25
C LYS A 352 26.78 -10.48 -3.47
N MET A 353 25.59 -9.90 -3.47
CA MET A 353 24.60 -10.06 -4.55
C MET A 353 24.84 -9.09 -5.70
N LEU A 354 25.31 -7.87 -5.39
CA LEU A 354 25.62 -6.84 -6.36
C LEU A 354 26.99 -7.01 -7.02
N ASN A 355 27.84 -7.90 -6.51
CA ASN A 355 29.20 -8.15 -6.97
C ASN A 355 29.37 -7.90 -8.48
N PHE A 356 30.08 -6.82 -8.79
CA PHE A 356 30.31 -6.30 -10.15
C PHE A 356 31.46 -7.02 -10.86
N LYS A 357 32.15 -7.95 -10.19
CA LYS A 357 33.32 -8.68 -10.70
C LYS A 357 33.02 -9.71 -11.82
N GLY A 358 31.87 -9.63 -12.47
CA GLY A 358 31.47 -10.48 -13.59
C GLY A 358 30.99 -9.67 -14.79
N ILE A 359 31.73 -8.61 -15.14
CA ILE A 359 31.59 -7.85 -16.39
C ILE A 359 32.58 -8.42 -17.40
#